data_AF-A0AAN9VBR8-F1
#
_entry.id   AF-A0AAN9VBR8-F1
#
_cell.length_a   1.000
_cell.length_b   1.000
_cell.length_c   1.000
_cell.angle_alpha   90.00
_cell.angle_beta   90.00
_cell.angle_gamma   90.00
#
_symmetry.space_group_name_H-M   'P 1'
#
loop_
_entity.id
_entity.type
_entity.pdbx_description
1 polymer ?
#
loop_
_entity_poly.entity_id
_entity_poly.type
_entity_poly.pdbx_seq_one_letter_code
_entity_poly.pdbx_strand_id
1 'polypeptide(L)'
;MGKSRFLQRLAAEAAQRWAVLLQALDHRNLLRDFPQPPDLTQEHLVQLLAAAAGVATSSSAESTQRCLKAALYDSGDIAVFIDGVDEICPSYTNKLVRLLEMLLETKVKLVWVSSRPEAELVLTKALRSATSSLRPFSEEEQKNHLCEHWSSADLSNRPPAAFEDLAAEMVAALHGAAGSGQRSLLDVPLHAQMAAEAYATQAARALGTGVSLLPQTGISVYQLYRRFVERKRDLYERRFGLNDANSANLPSADNFEVVHQNCAMLVLVSDGTFSTVDPSPFRDYLHKNRQNLIKEKTGILWLGEGKDDMLHFLHYTFIEYFAAR
;
A
#
# COMPACT_ATOMS: atom_id res chain seq x y z
N MET A 1 0.47 5.90 -7.09
CA MET A 1 0.43 7.38 -7.08
C MET A 1 0.34 8.00 -5.67
N GLY A 2 0.65 7.28 -4.57
CA GLY A 2 0.72 7.92 -3.24
C GLY A 2 -0.62 8.38 -2.63
N LYS A 3 -1.76 8.01 -3.23
CA LYS A 3 -3.11 8.41 -2.77
C LYS A 3 -3.37 8.01 -1.30
N SER A 4 -3.01 6.79 -0.93
CA SER A 4 -3.13 6.29 0.44
C SER A 4 -2.35 7.14 1.44
N ARG A 5 -1.09 7.44 1.13
CA ARG A 5 -0.23 8.29 1.98
C ARG A 5 -0.77 9.71 2.08
N PHE A 6 -1.32 10.25 0.99
CA PHE A 6 -1.97 11.55 0.98
C PHE A 6 -3.21 11.57 1.88
N LEU A 7 -4.10 10.57 1.78
CA LEU A 7 -5.27 10.46 2.65
C LEU A 7 -4.90 10.26 4.12
N GLN A 8 -3.89 9.43 4.41
CA GLN A 8 -3.38 9.24 5.78
C GLN A 8 -2.89 10.56 6.38
N ARG A 9 -2.16 11.36 5.60
CA ARG A 9 -1.69 12.67 6.04
C ARG A 9 -2.84 13.64 6.26
N LEU A 10 -3.80 13.70 5.33
CA LEU A 10 -5.00 14.53 5.49
C LEU A 10 -5.82 14.14 6.73
N ALA A 11 -5.95 12.85 7.00
CA ALA A 11 -6.65 12.36 8.19
C ALA A 11 -5.92 12.76 9.48
N ALA A 12 -4.58 12.70 9.49
CA ALA A 12 -3.76 13.13 10.63
C ALA A 12 -3.79 14.65 10.86
N GLU A 13 -3.96 15.45 9.80
CA GLU A 13 -4.02 16.91 9.85
C GLU A 13 -5.47 17.44 9.96
N ALA A 14 -6.48 16.56 10.02
CA ALA A 14 -7.89 16.95 10.08
C ALA A 14 -8.21 17.70 11.38
N ALA A 15 -8.88 18.85 11.25
CA ALA A 15 -9.26 19.69 12.39
C ALA A 15 -10.49 19.16 13.16
N GLN A 16 -11.19 18.16 12.61
CA GLN A 16 -12.37 17.56 13.23
C GLN A 16 -11.98 16.68 14.42
N ARG A 17 -12.85 16.62 15.44
CA ARG A 17 -12.65 15.72 16.58
C ARG A 17 -12.57 14.26 16.16
N TRP A 18 -13.30 13.89 15.11
CA TRP A 18 -13.24 12.57 14.51
C TRP A 18 -12.66 12.64 13.10
N ALA A 19 -11.58 11.90 12.87
CA ALA A 19 -11.05 11.61 11.54
C ALA A 19 -11.01 10.09 11.38
N VAL A 20 -11.92 9.56 10.56
CA VAL A 20 -12.04 8.11 10.35
C VAL A 20 -11.41 7.76 9.01
N LEU A 21 -10.34 6.96 9.04
CA LEU A 21 -9.71 6.42 7.84
C LEU A 21 -10.16 4.97 7.63
N LEU A 22 -10.91 4.74 6.56
CA LEU A 22 -11.37 3.43 6.12
C LEU A 22 -10.50 2.93 4.98
N GLN A 23 -9.76 1.86 5.22
CA GLN A 23 -9.08 1.08 4.18
C GLN A 23 -10.09 0.09 3.59
N ALA A 24 -10.50 0.28 2.34
CA ALA A 24 -11.61 -0.47 1.73
C ALA A 24 -11.33 -1.97 1.72
N LEU A 25 -10.10 -2.35 1.37
CA LEU A 25 -9.67 -3.75 1.33
C LEU A 25 -9.73 -4.43 2.71
N ASP A 26 -9.28 -3.75 3.76
CA ASP A 26 -9.27 -4.29 5.13
C ASP A 26 -10.69 -4.56 5.66
N HIS A 27 -11.68 -3.78 5.20
CA HIS A 27 -13.06 -3.87 5.65
C HIS A 27 -13.97 -4.66 4.70
N ARG A 28 -13.41 -5.32 3.66
CA ARG A 28 -14.18 -6.06 2.66
C ARG A 28 -15.06 -7.18 3.25
N ASN A 29 -14.57 -7.85 4.30
CA ASN A 29 -15.32 -8.93 4.95
C ASN A 29 -16.59 -8.38 5.62
N LEU A 30 -16.49 -7.21 6.26
CA LEU A 30 -17.65 -6.54 6.83
C LEU A 30 -18.66 -6.14 5.75
N LEU A 31 -18.17 -5.60 4.63
CA LEU A 31 -19.01 -5.28 3.47
C LEU A 31 -19.67 -6.53 2.85
N ARG A 32 -18.99 -7.68 2.87
CA ARG A 32 -19.56 -8.96 2.43
C ARG A 32 -20.76 -9.36 3.26
N ASP A 33 -20.64 -9.24 4.57
CA ASP A 33 -21.63 -9.71 5.53
C ASP A 33 -22.84 -8.76 5.64
N PHE A 34 -22.70 -7.51 5.19
CA PHE A 34 -23.81 -6.57 5.08
C PHE A 34 -24.88 -7.01 4.07
N PRO A 35 -26.15 -6.61 4.26
CA PRO A 35 -27.20 -6.86 3.28
C PRO A 35 -26.94 -6.10 1.97
N GLN A 36 -27.61 -6.53 0.89
CA GLN A 36 -27.59 -5.79 -0.37
C GLN A 36 -28.52 -4.56 -0.27
N PRO A 37 -28.27 -3.48 -1.03
CA PRO A 37 -29.25 -2.42 -1.21
C PRO A 37 -30.58 -3.01 -1.74
N PRO A 38 -31.75 -2.56 -1.26
CA PRO A 38 -31.98 -1.36 -0.44
C PRO A 38 -31.90 -1.57 1.08
N ASP A 39 -31.64 -2.78 1.57
CA ASP A 39 -31.76 -3.14 2.99
C ASP A 39 -30.60 -2.62 3.87
N LEU A 40 -29.64 -1.89 3.29
CA LEU A 40 -28.61 -1.18 4.03
C LEU A 40 -29.21 -0.04 4.85
N THR A 41 -28.82 0.04 6.11
CA THR A 41 -29.32 1.03 7.07
C THR A 41 -28.21 1.91 7.63
N GLN A 42 -28.61 2.94 8.38
CA GLN A 42 -27.69 3.83 9.11
C GLN A 42 -26.83 3.06 10.13
N GLU A 43 -27.35 2.00 10.74
CA GLU A 43 -26.61 1.15 11.67
C GLU A 43 -25.42 0.48 10.99
N HIS A 44 -25.57 0.04 9.74
CA HIS A 44 -24.47 -0.56 8.96
C HIS A 44 -23.38 0.47 8.64
N LEU A 45 -23.76 1.71 8.33
CA LEU A 45 -22.81 2.81 8.14
C LEU A 45 -22.02 3.08 9.44
N VAL A 46 -22.71 3.18 10.59
CA VAL A 46 -22.06 3.39 11.88
C VAL A 46 -21.16 2.22 12.25
N GLN A 47 -21.58 0.97 11.99
CA GLN A 47 -20.78 -0.22 12.25
C GLN A 47 -19.49 -0.21 11.42
N LEU A 48 -19.58 0.15 10.14
CA LEU A 48 -18.43 0.26 9.26
C LEU A 48 -17.43 1.32 9.72
N LEU A 49 -17.92 2.51 10.06
CA LEU A 49 -17.08 3.60 10.56
C LEU A 49 -16.48 3.29 11.94
N ALA A 50 -17.22 2.60 12.81
CA ALA A 50 -16.72 2.18 14.12
C ALA A 50 -15.63 1.11 13.99
N ALA A 51 -15.77 0.17 13.05
CA ALA A 51 -14.73 -0.80 12.73
C ALA A 51 -13.46 -0.10 12.22
N ALA A 52 -13.61 0.82 11.26
CA ALA A 52 -12.50 1.60 10.70
C ALA A 52 -11.80 2.49 11.74
N ALA A 53 -12.55 3.03 12.71
CA ALA A 53 -12.00 3.81 13.81
C ALA A 53 -11.35 2.95 14.92
N GLY A 54 -11.35 1.61 14.80
CA GLY A 54 -10.83 0.71 15.83
C GLY A 54 -11.66 0.68 17.11
N VAL A 55 -12.92 1.10 17.05
CA VAL A 55 -13.81 1.24 18.21
C VAL A 55 -14.49 -0.08 18.57
N ALA A 56 -14.70 -0.97 17.59
CA ALA A 56 -15.44 -2.22 17.77
C ALA A 56 -14.80 -3.20 18.77
N THR A 57 -13.53 -3.01 19.13
CA THR A 57 -12.74 -3.94 19.97
C THR A 57 -12.45 -3.44 21.38
N SER A 58 -12.97 -2.27 21.79
CA SER A 58 -12.66 -1.68 23.11
C SER A 58 -13.68 -2.05 24.20
N SER A 59 -13.27 -2.04 25.46
CA SER A 59 -14.16 -2.18 26.62
C SER A 59 -15.20 -1.05 26.74
N SER A 60 -15.02 0.03 26.00
CA SER A 60 -15.91 1.20 25.90
C SER A 60 -16.61 1.30 24.54
N ALA A 61 -16.67 0.21 23.77
CA ALA A 61 -17.16 0.20 22.38
C ALA A 61 -18.55 0.85 22.25
N GLU A 62 -19.49 0.53 23.14
CA GLU A 62 -20.86 1.02 23.05
C GLU A 62 -20.95 2.55 23.25
N SER A 63 -20.28 3.09 24.27
CA SER A 63 -20.25 4.53 24.54
C SER A 63 -19.52 5.28 23.43
N THR A 64 -18.42 4.72 22.93
CA THR A 64 -17.63 5.32 21.84
C THR A 64 -18.42 5.31 20.52
N GLN A 65 -19.17 4.25 20.24
CA GLN A 65 -20.06 4.15 19.08
C GLN A 65 -21.22 5.15 19.18
N ARG A 66 -21.78 5.38 20.39
CA ARG A 66 -22.76 6.47 20.61
C ARG A 66 -22.15 7.84 20.29
N CYS A 67 -20.93 8.12 20.73
CA CYS A 67 -20.22 9.36 20.40
C CYS A 67 -19.97 9.51 18.90
N LEU A 68 -19.58 8.43 18.21
CA LEU A 68 -19.41 8.43 16.76
C LEU A 68 -20.73 8.71 16.04
N LYS A 69 -21.83 8.08 16.48
CA LYS A 69 -23.17 8.32 15.94
C LYS A 69 -23.59 9.78 16.14
N ALA A 70 -23.37 10.34 17.33
CA ALA A 70 -23.64 11.75 17.61
C ALA A 70 -22.77 12.69 16.76
N ALA A 71 -21.49 12.35 16.53
CA ALA A 71 -20.63 13.11 15.65
C ALA A 71 -21.15 13.12 14.20
N LEU A 72 -21.69 11.99 13.74
CA LEU A 72 -22.18 11.82 12.38
C LEU A 72 -23.53 12.51 12.12
N TYR A 73 -24.49 12.40 13.05
CA TYR A 73 -25.86 12.87 12.84
C TYR A 73 -26.21 14.17 13.57
N ASP A 74 -25.53 14.49 14.67
CA ASP A 74 -25.90 15.62 15.54
C ASP A 74 -24.96 16.81 15.36
N SER A 75 -23.65 16.62 15.56
CA SER A 75 -22.67 17.72 15.55
C SER A 75 -22.01 17.96 14.19
N GLY A 76 -21.91 16.93 13.36
CA GLY A 76 -21.14 16.96 12.12
C GLY A 76 -19.63 17.05 12.33
N ASP A 77 -19.13 16.85 13.55
CA ASP A 77 -17.72 17.01 13.86
C ASP A 77 -16.88 15.78 13.52
N ILE A 78 -17.01 15.36 12.27
CA ILE A 78 -16.38 14.17 11.71
C ILE A 78 -15.95 14.41 10.25
N ALA A 79 -14.76 13.92 9.94
CA ALA A 79 -14.23 13.75 8.59
C ALA A 79 -14.04 12.25 8.31
N VAL A 80 -14.41 11.81 7.11
CA VAL A 80 -14.30 10.42 6.68
C VAL A 80 -13.40 10.34 5.45
N PHE A 81 -12.40 9.48 5.50
CA PHE A 81 -11.44 9.23 4.44
C PHE A 81 -11.56 7.76 4.05
N ILE A 82 -11.84 7.47 2.77
CA ILE A 82 -12.02 6.11 2.27
C ILE A 82 -10.94 5.86 1.22
N ASP A 83 -10.08 4.89 1.47
CA ASP A 83 -8.90 4.61 0.65
C ASP A 83 -9.07 3.30 -0.13
N GLY A 84 -8.66 3.31 -1.40
CA GLY A 84 -8.55 2.09 -2.21
C GLY A 84 -9.87 1.47 -2.64
N VAL A 85 -10.89 2.28 -2.97
CA VAL A 85 -12.21 1.74 -3.37
C VAL A 85 -12.13 0.76 -4.54
N ASP A 86 -11.24 1.02 -5.50
CA ASP A 86 -11.03 0.13 -6.65
C ASP A 86 -10.61 -1.28 -6.26
N GLU A 87 -9.99 -1.46 -5.10
CA GLU A 87 -9.48 -2.76 -4.62
C GLU A 87 -10.60 -3.72 -4.18
N ILE A 88 -11.83 -3.22 -4.03
CA ILE A 88 -13.02 -4.01 -3.70
C ILE A 88 -14.11 -3.91 -4.78
N CYS A 89 -13.87 -3.13 -5.83
CA CYS A 89 -14.73 -3.06 -7.00
C CYS A 89 -14.29 -4.10 -8.05
N PRO A 90 -15.23 -4.69 -8.82
CA PRO A 90 -16.65 -4.36 -8.88
C PRO A 90 -17.53 -5.08 -7.83
N SER A 91 -16.97 -6.03 -7.07
CA SER A 91 -17.73 -6.94 -6.19
C SER A 91 -18.62 -6.25 -5.17
N TYR A 92 -18.18 -5.10 -4.63
CA TYR A 92 -18.90 -4.37 -3.58
C TYR A 92 -19.43 -3.00 -4.02
N THR A 93 -19.39 -2.69 -5.32
CA THR A 93 -19.73 -1.36 -5.85
C THR A 93 -21.09 -0.84 -5.37
N ASN A 94 -22.15 -1.64 -5.48
CA ASN A 94 -23.51 -1.20 -5.12
C ASN A 94 -23.64 -0.89 -3.62
N LYS A 95 -23.02 -1.72 -2.77
CA LYS A 95 -23.02 -1.50 -1.31
C LYS A 95 -22.26 -0.23 -0.95
N LEU A 96 -21.07 -0.05 -1.52
CA LEU A 96 -20.25 1.13 -1.27
C LEU A 96 -20.95 2.40 -1.73
N VAL A 97 -21.52 2.41 -2.96
CA VAL A 97 -22.27 3.56 -3.47
C VAL A 97 -23.41 3.93 -2.52
N ARG A 98 -24.19 2.95 -2.06
CA ARG A 98 -25.27 3.22 -1.11
C ARG A 98 -24.76 3.75 0.23
N LEU A 99 -23.64 3.21 0.75
CA LEU A 99 -23.01 3.71 1.97
C LEU A 99 -22.50 5.16 1.82
N LEU A 100 -21.94 5.51 0.67
CA LEU A 100 -21.50 6.87 0.35
C LEU A 100 -22.70 7.83 0.27
N GLU A 101 -23.79 7.42 -0.38
CA GLU A 101 -25.03 8.20 -0.43
C GLU A 101 -25.59 8.43 0.98
N MET A 102 -25.69 7.37 1.80
CA MET A 102 -26.12 7.50 3.20
C MET A 102 -25.19 8.40 4.00
N LEU A 103 -23.88 8.37 3.73
CA LEU A 103 -22.91 9.24 4.38
C LEU A 103 -23.16 10.72 4.05
N LEU A 104 -23.53 11.03 2.80
CA LEU A 104 -23.93 12.39 2.39
C LEU A 104 -25.28 12.84 2.93
N GLU A 105 -26.14 11.91 3.36
CA GLU A 105 -27.39 12.22 4.07
C GLU A 105 -27.15 12.60 5.55
N THR A 106 -25.90 12.52 6.04
CA THR A 106 -25.51 12.88 7.42
C THR A 106 -24.97 14.31 7.54
N LYS A 107 -24.52 14.71 8.75
CA LYS A 107 -23.85 16.00 8.99
C LYS A 107 -22.33 15.96 8.80
N VAL A 108 -21.78 14.88 8.23
CA VAL A 108 -20.34 14.76 7.96
C VAL A 108 -19.81 16.02 7.26
N LYS A 109 -18.75 16.63 7.81
CA LYS A 109 -18.19 17.86 7.26
C LYS A 109 -17.36 17.62 6.01
N LEU A 110 -16.70 16.47 5.95
CA LEU A 110 -15.71 16.18 4.93
C LEU A 110 -15.70 14.69 4.58
N VAL A 111 -15.79 14.38 3.29
CA VAL A 111 -15.63 13.03 2.76
C VAL A 111 -14.59 13.07 1.66
N TRP A 112 -13.51 12.30 1.80
CA TRP A 112 -12.53 12.06 0.75
C TRP A 112 -12.53 10.58 0.39
N VAL A 113 -12.50 10.30 -0.91
CA VAL A 113 -12.43 8.94 -1.43
C VAL A 113 -11.26 8.86 -2.40
N SER A 114 -10.37 7.89 -2.22
CA SER A 114 -9.33 7.57 -3.20
C SER A 114 -9.76 6.36 -4.03
N SER A 115 -9.46 6.42 -5.32
CA SER A 115 -9.57 5.27 -6.21
C SER A 115 -8.65 5.40 -7.43
N ARG A 116 -8.51 4.36 -8.24
CA ARG A 116 -7.98 4.43 -9.60
C ARG A 116 -9.03 5.01 -10.57
N PRO A 117 -8.62 5.53 -11.75
CA PRO A 117 -9.52 6.22 -12.69
C PRO A 117 -10.74 5.40 -13.13
N GLU A 118 -10.66 4.08 -13.12
CA GLU A 118 -11.73 3.18 -13.55
C GLU A 118 -13.01 3.33 -12.70
N ALA A 119 -12.89 3.70 -11.43
CA ALA A 119 -14.03 3.93 -10.54
C ALA A 119 -14.55 5.37 -10.55
N GLU A 120 -13.89 6.28 -11.29
CA GLU A 120 -14.15 7.72 -11.23
C GLU A 120 -15.61 8.07 -11.51
N LEU A 121 -16.17 7.55 -12.62
CA LEU A 121 -17.54 7.87 -13.01
C LEU A 121 -18.56 7.48 -11.94
N VAL A 122 -18.39 6.30 -11.35
CA VAL A 122 -19.30 5.77 -10.32
C VAL A 122 -19.20 6.62 -9.04
N LEU A 123 -17.98 6.96 -8.63
CA LEU A 123 -17.73 7.75 -7.42
C LEU A 123 -18.20 9.20 -7.56
N THR A 124 -17.92 9.85 -8.69
CA THR A 124 -18.39 11.22 -8.99
C THR A 124 -19.91 11.30 -8.94
N LYS A 125 -20.61 10.29 -9.47
CA LYS A 125 -22.08 10.23 -9.43
C LYS A 125 -22.60 10.04 -8.01
N ALA A 126 -22.00 9.12 -7.24
CA ALA A 126 -22.41 8.84 -5.86
C ALA A 126 -22.16 10.04 -4.94
N LEU A 127 -20.98 10.66 -5.05
CA LEU A 127 -20.55 11.77 -4.20
C LEU A 127 -21.08 13.13 -4.63
N ARG A 128 -21.61 13.24 -5.86
CA ARG A 128 -22.07 14.51 -6.47
C ARG A 128 -21.00 15.60 -6.41
N SER A 129 -19.73 15.20 -6.56
CA SER A 129 -18.56 16.05 -6.35
C SER A 129 -17.58 15.95 -7.51
N ALA A 130 -16.72 16.96 -7.64
CA ALA A 130 -15.64 16.96 -8.61
C ALA A 130 -14.50 16.03 -8.18
N THR A 131 -13.75 15.54 -9.17
CA THR A 131 -12.58 14.69 -8.95
C THR A 131 -11.30 15.52 -8.97
N SER A 132 -10.28 15.00 -8.31
CA SER A 132 -8.93 15.57 -8.34
C SER A 132 -7.94 14.44 -8.54
N SER A 133 -6.97 14.67 -9.41
CA SER A 133 -5.94 13.69 -9.72
C SER A 133 -4.62 14.11 -9.11
N LEU A 134 -3.96 13.18 -8.43
CA LEU A 134 -2.56 13.37 -8.04
C LEU A 134 -1.70 13.38 -9.30
N ARG A 135 -0.86 14.41 -9.42
CA ARG A 135 0.08 14.51 -10.52
C ARG A 135 1.24 13.53 -10.29
N PRO A 136 1.83 12.99 -11.37
CA PRO A 136 3.06 12.24 -11.26
C PRO A 136 4.20 13.15 -10.77
N PHE A 137 5.25 12.57 -10.20
CA PHE A 137 6.43 13.33 -9.80
C PHE A 137 7.06 14.02 -11.01
N SER A 138 7.31 15.31 -10.88
CA SER A 138 8.17 16.07 -11.78
C SER A 138 9.62 15.58 -11.70
N GLU A 139 10.41 15.84 -12.73
CA GLU A 139 11.81 15.44 -12.77
C GLU A 139 12.61 15.99 -11.57
N GLU A 140 12.31 17.21 -11.13
CA GLU A 140 12.91 17.81 -9.94
C GLU A 140 12.52 17.06 -8.65
N GLU A 141 11.24 16.75 -8.48
CA GLU A 141 10.77 15.94 -7.34
C GLU A 141 11.39 14.53 -7.35
N GLN A 142 11.58 13.93 -8.52
CA GLN A 142 12.25 12.63 -8.65
C GLN A 142 13.71 12.72 -8.17
N LYS A 143 14.46 13.73 -8.62
CA LYS A 143 15.86 13.94 -8.19
C LYS A 143 15.94 14.21 -6.69
N ASN A 144 15.12 15.12 -6.19
CA ASN A 144 15.10 15.48 -4.77
C ASN A 144 14.79 14.26 -3.90
N HIS A 145 13.82 13.43 -4.29
CA HIS A 145 13.48 12.21 -3.57
C HIS A 145 14.66 11.22 -3.49
N LEU A 146 15.38 11.01 -4.59
CA LEU A 146 16.57 10.15 -4.62
C LEU A 146 17.70 10.73 -3.75
N CYS A 147 17.97 12.03 -3.86
CA CYS A 147 18.98 12.73 -3.07
C CYS A 147 18.70 12.64 -1.56
N GLU A 148 17.47 12.93 -1.13
CA GLU A 148 17.04 12.85 0.27
C GLU A 148 17.22 11.42 0.81
N HIS A 149 16.84 10.41 0.02
CA HIS A 149 16.97 9.02 0.44
C HIS A 149 18.44 8.58 0.57
N TRP A 150 19.30 8.93 -0.40
CA TRP A 150 20.69 8.51 -0.36
C TRP A 150 21.53 9.30 0.64
N SER A 151 21.27 10.60 0.81
CA SER A 151 21.97 11.42 1.80
C SER A 151 21.69 10.97 3.25
N SER A 152 20.47 10.49 3.53
CA SER A 152 20.09 9.92 4.83
C SER A 152 20.62 8.51 5.08
N ALA A 153 20.94 7.76 4.02
CA ALA A 153 21.44 6.39 4.11
C ALA A 153 22.97 6.33 4.34
N ASP A 154 23.44 6.76 5.51
CA ASP A 154 24.84 6.59 5.98
C ASP A 154 25.94 7.11 5.00
N LEU A 155 25.55 7.97 4.05
CA LEU A 155 26.43 8.62 3.07
C LEU A 155 26.71 10.10 3.41
N SER A 156 26.41 10.50 4.64
CA SER A 156 26.36 11.89 5.15
C SER A 156 27.67 12.68 5.09
N ASN A 157 28.81 12.06 4.73
CA ASN A 157 30.11 12.74 4.59
C ASN A 157 30.41 13.25 3.17
N ARG A 158 29.44 13.21 2.25
CA ARG A 158 29.61 13.63 0.85
C ARG A 158 28.93 14.99 0.59
N PRO A 159 29.48 15.82 -0.33
CA PRO A 159 28.86 17.08 -0.68
C PRO A 159 27.50 16.84 -1.37
N PRO A 160 26.47 17.66 -1.10
CA PRO A 160 25.13 17.52 -1.69
C PRO A 160 25.13 17.40 -3.22
N ALA A 161 25.98 18.19 -3.91
CA ALA A 161 26.09 18.19 -5.37
C ALA A 161 26.41 16.81 -5.98
N ALA A 162 27.17 15.96 -5.26
CA ALA A 162 27.49 14.63 -5.76
C ALA A 162 26.27 13.70 -5.81
N PHE A 163 25.28 13.91 -4.93
CA PHE A 163 24.03 13.17 -4.96
C PHE A 163 23.13 13.65 -6.10
N GLU A 164 23.15 14.95 -6.43
CA GLU A 164 22.36 15.54 -7.52
C GLU A 164 22.78 14.98 -8.89
N ASP A 165 24.08 14.93 -9.16
CA ASP A 165 24.62 14.35 -10.41
C ASP A 165 24.20 12.88 -10.57
N LEU A 166 24.32 12.11 -9.49
CA LEU A 166 23.95 10.70 -9.48
C LEU A 166 22.42 10.51 -9.64
N ALA A 167 21.62 11.35 -8.99
CA ALA A 167 20.17 11.31 -9.12
C ALA A 167 19.75 11.66 -10.56
N ALA A 168 20.40 12.64 -11.19
CA ALA A 168 20.16 12.98 -12.59
C ALA A 168 20.50 11.82 -13.54
N GLU A 169 21.62 11.12 -13.31
CA GLU A 169 21.99 9.95 -14.10
C GLU A 169 20.95 8.81 -13.95
N MET A 170 20.50 8.55 -12.73
CA MET A 170 19.49 7.53 -12.45
C MET A 170 18.14 7.86 -13.10
N VAL A 171 17.74 9.13 -13.03
CA VAL A 171 16.54 9.64 -13.69
C VAL A 171 16.65 9.48 -15.20
N ALA A 172 17.80 9.79 -15.80
CA ALA A 172 18.03 9.62 -17.23
C ALA A 172 17.98 8.14 -17.66
N ALA A 173 18.59 7.24 -16.89
CA ALA A 173 18.57 5.80 -17.14
C ALA A 173 17.15 5.22 -17.09
N LEU A 174 16.33 5.70 -16.15
CA LEU A 174 14.95 5.25 -15.98
C LEU A 174 13.97 5.87 -16.98
N HIS A 175 14.23 7.10 -17.44
CA HIS A 175 13.49 7.71 -18.54
C HIS A 175 13.84 7.09 -19.89
N GLY A 176 15.12 6.85 -20.19
CA GLY A 176 15.56 6.27 -21.47
C GLY A 176 15.06 4.84 -21.71
N ALA A 177 14.62 4.14 -20.65
CA ALA A 177 13.97 2.83 -20.72
C ALA A 177 12.54 2.89 -21.25
N ALA A 178 11.85 3.97 -20.93
CA ALA A 178 10.51 4.25 -21.38
C ALA A 178 10.66 4.85 -22.78
N GLY A 179 10.24 4.13 -23.83
CA GLY A 179 10.37 4.62 -25.20
C GLY A 179 9.79 6.05 -25.34
N SER A 180 10.28 6.85 -26.30
CA SER A 180 9.89 8.26 -26.47
C SER A 180 8.36 8.43 -26.42
N GLY A 181 7.84 8.93 -25.30
CA GLY A 181 6.40 9.10 -25.05
C GLY A 181 5.79 8.24 -23.93
N GLN A 182 6.52 7.27 -23.38
CA GLN A 182 6.11 6.56 -22.16
C GLN A 182 6.46 7.39 -20.92
N ARG A 183 5.54 7.38 -19.94
CA ARG A 183 5.77 7.97 -18.61
C ARG A 183 6.98 7.31 -17.95
N SER A 184 7.77 8.11 -17.24
CA SER A 184 8.92 7.60 -16.49
C SER A 184 8.47 6.58 -15.47
N LEU A 185 9.31 5.59 -15.17
CA LEU A 185 9.04 4.75 -14.01
C LEU A 185 8.97 5.56 -12.72
N LEU A 186 9.81 6.60 -12.60
CA LEU A 186 9.91 7.47 -11.43
C LEU A 186 8.75 8.45 -11.27
N ASP A 187 7.90 8.61 -12.30
CA ASP A 187 6.67 9.41 -12.23
C ASP A 187 5.73 8.87 -11.14
N VAL A 188 5.85 7.58 -10.80
CA VAL A 188 5.10 6.93 -9.74
C VAL A 188 5.91 6.97 -8.43
N PRO A 189 5.41 7.62 -7.36
CA PRO A 189 6.15 7.76 -6.09
C PRO A 189 6.63 6.44 -5.48
N LEU A 190 5.85 5.36 -5.63
CA LEU A 190 6.24 4.03 -5.17
C LEU A 190 7.48 3.51 -5.91
N HIS A 191 7.52 3.67 -7.23
CA HIS A 191 8.68 3.26 -8.03
C HIS A 191 9.90 4.13 -7.74
N ALA A 192 9.71 5.44 -7.49
CA ALA A 192 10.79 6.32 -7.04
C ALA A 192 11.39 5.84 -5.71
N GLN A 193 10.54 5.50 -4.73
CA GLN A 193 10.96 4.92 -3.46
C GLN A 193 11.69 3.58 -3.64
N MET A 194 11.17 2.70 -4.49
CA MET A 194 11.81 1.41 -4.80
C MET A 194 13.17 1.60 -5.47
N ALA A 195 13.29 2.54 -6.39
CA ALA A 195 14.54 2.85 -7.07
C ALA A 195 15.57 3.42 -6.09
N ALA A 196 15.15 4.36 -5.24
CA ALA A 196 16.00 4.92 -4.19
C ALA A 196 16.61 3.82 -3.32
N GLU A 197 15.77 2.88 -2.86
CA GLU A 197 16.21 1.82 -1.96
C GLU A 197 17.02 0.72 -2.68
N ALA A 198 16.54 0.24 -3.84
CA ALA A 198 17.16 -0.85 -4.59
C ALA A 198 18.57 -0.50 -5.09
N TYR A 199 18.83 0.79 -5.34
CA TYR A 199 20.10 1.29 -5.86
C TYR A 199 20.95 2.01 -4.81
N ALA A 200 20.54 2.06 -3.54
CA ALA A 200 21.28 2.76 -2.49
C ALA A 200 22.74 2.28 -2.34
N THR A 201 23.00 0.98 -2.50
CA THR A 201 24.37 0.43 -2.39
C THR A 201 25.23 0.78 -3.61
N GLN A 202 24.64 0.75 -4.81
CA GLN A 202 25.31 1.15 -6.05
C GLN A 202 25.61 2.65 -6.03
N ALA A 203 24.65 3.45 -5.56
CA ALA A 203 24.80 4.87 -5.32
C ALA A 203 25.98 5.17 -4.39
N ALA A 204 26.02 4.51 -3.22
CA ALA A 204 27.12 4.60 -2.27
C ALA A 204 28.50 4.31 -2.92
N ARG A 205 28.58 3.26 -3.72
CA ARG A 205 29.82 2.86 -4.40
C ARG A 205 30.21 3.79 -5.54
N ALA A 206 29.24 4.30 -6.30
CA ALA A 206 29.49 5.27 -7.37
C ALA A 206 30.09 6.55 -6.80
N LEU A 207 29.53 7.05 -5.70
CA LEU A 207 30.08 8.20 -4.95
C LEU A 207 31.47 7.91 -4.34
N GLY A 208 31.75 6.65 -4.00
CA GLY A 208 33.03 6.22 -3.43
C GLY A 208 34.16 6.10 -4.46
N THR A 209 33.84 5.68 -5.68
CA THR A 209 34.81 5.32 -6.73
C THR A 209 34.88 6.33 -7.87
N GLY A 210 33.87 7.21 -8.00
CA GLY A 210 33.71 8.11 -9.15
C GLY A 210 33.28 7.39 -10.44
N VAL A 211 33.08 6.07 -10.39
CA VAL A 211 32.62 5.27 -11.53
C VAL A 211 31.12 5.07 -11.41
N SER A 212 30.36 5.44 -12.45
CA SER A 212 28.95 5.11 -12.46
C SER A 212 28.75 3.59 -12.50
N LEU A 213 28.05 3.10 -11.49
CA LEU A 213 27.59 1.72 -11.38
C LEU A 213 26.08 1.60 -11.64
N LEU A 214 25.47 2.69 -12.09
CA LEU A 214 24.07 2.71 -12.47
C LEU A 214 23.92 2.06 -13.86
N PRO A 215 22.80 1.35 -14.10
CA PRO A 215 22.57 0.72 -15.39
C PRO A 215 22.47 1.80 -16.47
N GLN A 216 23.33 1.70 -17.47
CA GLN A 216 23.40 2.63 -18.60
C GLN A 216 22.28 2.38 -19.63
N THR A 217 21.69 1.18 -19.58
CA THR A 217 20.54 0.80 -20.40
C THR A 217 19.27 0.87 -19.58
N GLY A 218 18.16 1.17 -20.24
CA GLY A 218 16.87 1.30 -19.60
C GLY A 218 16.49 0.16 -18.64
N ILE A 219 15.93 0.52 -17.48
CA ILE A 219 15.39 -0.43 -16.49
C ILE A 219 13.89 -0.60 -16.74
N SER A 220 13.43 -1.84 -16.91
CA SER A 220 11.99 -2.16 -16.95
C SER A 220 11.35 -2.18 -15.55
N VAL A 221 10.02 -2.05 -15.47
CA VAL A 221 9.26 -2.23 -14.21
C VAL A 221 9.66 -3.55 -13.53
N TYR A 222 9.70 -4.66 -14.29
CA TYR A 222 10.07 -5.97 -13.76
C TYR A 222 11.46 -5.98 -13.12
N GLN A 223 12.47 -5.39 -13.79
CA GLN A 223 13.82 -5.32 -13.25
C GLN A 223 13.91 -4.46 -11.98
N LEU A 224 13.11 -3.39 -11.89
CA LEU A 224 13.00 -2.57 -10.68
C LEU A 224 12.43 -3.38 -9.52
N TYR A 225 11.31 -4.09 -9.73
CA TYR A 225 10.71 -4.95 -8.71
C TYR A 225 11.68 -6.05 -8.27
N ARG A 226 12.33 -6.73 -9.21
CA ARG A 226 13.27 -7.79 -8.89
C ARG A 226 14.41 -7.29 -8.00
N ARG A 227 15.06 -6.19 -8.39
CA ARG A 227 16.15 -5.59 -7.59
C ARG A 227 15.68 -5.09 -6.23
N PHE A 228 14.49 -4.52 -6.15
CA PHE A 228 13.91 -4.09 -4.88
C PHE A 228 13.67 -5.28 -3.95
N VAL A 229 13.08 -6.37 -4.46
CA VAL A 229 12.84 -7.59 -3.67
C VAL A 229 14.16 -8.24 -3.22
N GLU A 230 15.15 -8.35 -4.12
CA GLU A 230 16.51 -8.80 -3.79
C GLU A 230 17.10 -7.95 -2.65
N ARG A 231 16.97 -6.61 -2.73
CA ARG A 231 17.44 -5.70 -1.68
C ARG A 231 16.73 -5.91 -0.35
N LYS A 232 15.40 -6.08 -0.35
CA LYS A 232 14.63 -6.35 0.87
C LYS A 232 15.03 -7.67 1.52
N ARG A 233 15.26 -8.70 0.70
CA ARG A 233 15.78 -10.00 1.17
C ARG A 233 17.15 -9.83 1.81
N ASP A 234 18.10 -9.18 1.15
CA ASP A 234 19.45 -8.97 1.69
C ASP A 234 19.42 -8.23 3.03
N LEU A 235 18.55 -7.23 3.18
CA LEU A 235 18.36 -6.51 4.44
C LEU A 235 17.75 -7.39 5.53
N TYR A 236 16.77 -8.20 5.17
CA TYR A 236 16.18 -9.19 6.06
C TYR A 236 17.24 -10.18 6.54
N GLU A 237 17.99 -10.79 5.64
CA GLU A 237 19.01 -11.78 5.97
C GLU A 237 20.10 -11.22 6.90
N ARG A 238 20.58 -10.01 6.62
CA ARG A 238 21.56 -9.32 7.48
C ARG A 238 21.02 -9.05 8.87
N ARG A 239 19.77 -8.62 8.99
CA ARG A 239 19.12 -8.32 10.27
C ARG A 239 19.04 -9.56 11.18
N PHE A 240 18.89 -10.74 10.59
CA PHE A 240 18.85 -12.01 11.33
C PHE A 240 20.21 -12.68 11.48
N GLY A 241 21.32 -12.00 11.14
CA GLY A 241 22.68 -12.47 11.44
C GLY A 241 23.07 -13.73 10.67
N LEU A 242 22.57 -13.90 9.44
CA LEU A 242 22.74 -15.11 8.62
C LEU A 242 24.15 -15.36 8.07
N ASN A 243 25.17 -14.67 8.59
CA ASN A 243 26.45 -14.61 7.90
C ASN A 243 27.42 -15.77 8.14
N ASP A 244 27.28 -16.71 9.10
CA ASP A 244 28.30 -17.80 9.15
C ASP A 244 28.05 -19.13 9.93
N ALA A 245 26.94 -19.42 10.63
CA ALA A 245 26.86 -20.73 11.35
C ALA A 245 25.47 -21.32 11.70
N ASN A 246 24.37 -20.58 11.56
CA ASN A 246 23.04 -21.02 12.06
C ASN A 246 21.96 -21.13 10.96
N SER A 247 22.35 -21.41 9.72
CA SER A 247 21.46 -21.44 8.54
C SER A 247 20.42 -22.57 8.53
N ALA A 248 20.45 -23.52 9.47
CA ALA A 248 19.58 -24.70 9.46
C ALA A 248 18.09 -24.40 9.74
N ASN A 249 17.74 -23.20 10.24
CA ASN A 249 16.37 -22.87 10.67
C ASN A 249 15.70 -21.75 9.87
N LEU A 250 16.30 -21.28 8.77
CA LEU A 250 15.72 -20.20 7.96
C LEU A 250 15.37 -20.67 6.54
N PRO A 251 14.31 -20.10 5.94
CA PRO A 251 13.97 -20.30 4.53
C PRO A 251 15.20 -20.08 3.63
N SER A 252 15.54 -21.06 2.78
CA SER A 252 16.48 -20.83 1.67
C SER A 252 16.02 -19.68 0.77
N ALA A 253 16.89 -19.15 -0.10
CA ALA A 253 16.51 -18.12 -1.08
C ALA A 253 15.27 -18.54 -1.91
N ASP A 254 15.16 -19.82 -2.26
CA ASP A 254 13.98 -20.40 -2.91
C ASP A 254 12.73 -20.33 -2.02
N ASN A 255 12.89 -20.50 -0.71
CA ASN A 255 11.80 -20.44 0.24
C ASN A 255 11.32 -18.98 0.48
N PHE A 256 12.15 -17.94 0.31
CA PHE A 256 11.68 -16.55 0.37
C PHE A 256 10.66 -16.24 -0.73
N GLU A 257 11.03 -16.49 -2.00
CA GLU A 257 10.14 -16.20 -3.14
C GLU A 257 8.92 -17.13 -3.13
N VAL A 258 9.10 -18.42 -2.87
CA VAL A 258 7.98 -19.38 -2.81
C VAL A 258 6.99 -19.02 -1.71
N VAL A 259 7.45 -18.55 -0.53
CA VAL A 259 6.55 -18.05 0.52
C VAL A 259 5.72 -16.88 0.01
N HIS A 260 6.36 -15.88 -0.61
CA HIS A 260 5.66 -14.70 -1.10
C HIS A 260 4.70 -15.02 -2.25
N GLN A 261 5.05 -15.94 -3.14
CA GLN A 261 4.19 -16.46 -4.21
C GLN A 261 2.95 -17.14 -3.64
N ASN A 262 3.11 -18.06 -2.68
CA ASN A 262 1.98 -18.74 -2.03
C ASN A 262 1.08 -17.75 -1.30
N CYS A 263 1.68 -16.78 -0.61
CA CYS A 263 0.96 -15.67 0.03
C CYS A 263 0.16 -14.84 -1.00
N ALA A 264 0.77 -14.44 -2.11
CA ALA A 264 0.10 -13.70 -3.17
C ALA A 264 -1.07 -14.49 -3.77
N MET A 265 -0.84 -15.77 -4.09
CA MET A 265 -1.89 -16.66 -4.60
C MET A 265 -3.03 -16.84 -3.61
N LEU A 266 -2.74 -16.98 -2.31
CA LEU A 266 -3.78 -17.07 -1.30
C LEU A 266 -4.69 -15.84 -1.30
N VAL A 267 -4.12 -14.64 -1.46
CA VAL A 267 -4.90 -13.39 -1.54
C VAL A 267 -5.79 -13.40 -2.79
N LEU A 268 -5.24 -13.73 -3.96
CA LEU A 268 -5.97 -13.73 -5.24
C LEU A 268 -7.02 -14.84 -5.36
N VAL A 269 -6.83 -15.97 -4.68
CA VAL A 269 -7.87 -17.01 -4.62
C VAL A 269 -8.97 -16.60 -3.64
N SER A 270 -8.59 -16.01 -2.49
CA SER A 270 -9.53 -15.61 -1.44
C SER A 270 -10.38 -14.39 -1.82
N ASP A 271 -9.88 -13.51 -2.69
CA ASP A 271 -10.64 -12.37 -3.22
C ASP A 271 -11.56 -12.74 -4.41
N GLY A 272 -11.46 -13.97 -4.90
CA GLY A 272 -12.26 -14.51 -6.00
C GLY A 272 -11.68 -14.28 -7.39
N THR A 273 -10.51 -13.64 -7.52
CA THR A 273 -9.80 -13.46 -8.81
C THR A 273 -9.57 -14.81 -9.48
N PHE A 274 -9.19 -15.82 -8.70
CA PHE A 274 -9.05 -17.21 -9.15
C PHE A 274 -10.06 -18.14 -8.47
N SER A 275 -11.34 -17.86 -8.62
CA SER A 275 -12.45 -18.63 -8.01
C SER A 275 -12.46 -20.13 -8.33
N THR A 276 -11.78 -20.58 -9.38
CA THR A 276 -11.68 -21.99 -9.76
C THR A 276 -10.53 -22.73 -9.07
N VAL A 277 -9.65 -22.03 -8.39
CA VAL A 277 -8.49 -22.61 -7.71
C VAL A 277 -8.86 -22.87 -6.24
N ASP A 278 -8.52 -24.06 -5.73
CA ASP A 278 -8.72 -24.39 -4.31
C ASP A 278 -7.74 -23.57 -3.44
N PRO A 279 -8.22 -22.78 -2.45
CA PRO A 279 -7.34 -22.04 -1.54
C PRO A 279 -6.62 -22.93 -0.53
N SER A 280 -7.07 -24.16 -0.31
CA SER A 280 -6.61 -25.03 0.78
C SER A 280 -5.09 -25.27 0.78
N PRO A 281 -4.42 -25.56 -0.36
CA PRO A 281 -2.97 -25.75 -0.39
C PRO A 281 -2.19 -24.51 0.08
N PHE A 282 -2.67 -23.31 -0.28
CA PHE A 282 -2.02 -22.06 0.11
C PHE A 282 -2.27 -21.73 1.58
N ARG A 283 -3.46 -22.05 2.12
CA ARG A 283 -3.76 -21.93 3.55
C ARG A 283 -2.89 -22.86 4.39
N ASP A 284 -2.76 -24.12 3.97
CA ASP A 284 -1.89 -25.08 4.63
C ASP A 284 -0.43 -24.61 4.62
N TYR A 285 0.00 -24.03 3.50
CA TYR A 285 1.33 -23.43 3.40
C TYR A 285 1.52 -22.25 4.36
N LEU A 286 0.54 -21.33 4.42
CA LEU A 286 0.54 -20.20 5.36
C LEU A 286 0.63 -20.69 6.80
N HIS A 287 -0.19 -21.67 7.19
CA HIS A 287 -0.17 -22.24 8.55
C HIS A 287 1.18 -22.86 8.90
N LYS A 288 1.81 -23.59 7.96
CA LYS A 288 3.15 -24.17 8.16
C LYS A 288 4.23 -23.10 8.35
N ASN A 289 4.10 -21.95 7.69
CA ASN A 289 5.11 -20.89 7.68
C ASN A 289 4.78 -19.69 8.59
N ARG A 290 3.68 -19.77 9.34
CA ARG A 290 3.12 -18.67 10.14
C ARG A 290 4.15 -17.98 11.03
N GLN A 291 4.94 -18.74 11.78
CA GLN A 291 5.92 -18.17 12.70
C GLN A 291 7.02 -17.36 11.99
N ASN A 292 7.39 -17.76 10.77
CA ASN A 292 8.38 -17.04 9.96
C ASN A 292 7.78 -15.74 9.42
N LEU A 293 6.54 -15.81 8.93
CA LEU A 293 5.81 -14.66 8.38
C LEU A 293 5.49 -13.58 9.41
N ILE A 294 5.14 -13.95 10.64
CA ILE A 294 4.93 -12.98 11.74
C ILE A 294 6.23 -12.22 12.06
N LYS A 295 7.36 -12.92 11.99
CA LYS A 295 8.68 -12.32 12.23
C LYS A 295 9.21 -11.56 11.01
N GLU A 296 8.57 -11.72 9.86
CA GLU A 296 9.01 -11.09 8.63
C GLU A 296 8.78 -9.58 8.71
N LYS A 297 9.87 -8.82 8.57
CA LYS A 297 9.87 -7.36 8.59
C LYS A 297 10.60 -6.82 7.36
N THR A 298 10.27 -7.39 6.21
CA THR A 298 10.80 -6.99 4.89
C THR A 298 10.16 -5.68 4.41
N GLY A 299 8.94 -5.37 4.88
CA GLY A 299 8.16 -4.27 4.34
C GLY A 299 7.59 -4.59 2.95
N ILE A 300 7.44 -5.88 2.60
CA ILE A 300 6.73 -6.35 1.41
C ILE A 300 5.34 -6.84 1.82
N LEU A 301 5.30 -7.73 2.80
CA LEU A 301 4.09 -8.23 3.43
C LEU A 301 4.24 -8.25 4.96
N TRP A 302 3.12 -8.34 5.65
CA TRP A 302 3.05 -8.71 7.06
C TRP A 302 1.82 -9.58 7.31
N LEU A 303 1.91 -10.41 8.34
CA LEU A 303 0.77 -11.15 8.86
C LEU A 303 0.23 -10.41 10.09
N GLY A 304 -1.06 -10.06 10.07
CA GLY A 304 -1.73 -9.44 11.21
C GLY A 304 -1.78 -10.39 12.40
N GLU A 305 -1.47 -9.88 13.61
CA GLU A 305 -1.61 -10.65 14.85
C GLU A 305 -3.09 -10.69 15.26
N GLY A 306 -3.76 -11.84 15.09
CA GLY A 306 -5.18 -12.00 15.41
C GLY A 306 -5.72 -13.42 15.17
N LYS A 307 -7.02 -13.62 15.38
CA LYS A 307 -7.68 -14.93 15.19
C LYS A 307 -7.80 -15.37 13.72
N ASP A 308 -7.72 -14.44 12.78
CA ASP A 308 -8.01 -14.70 11.37
C ASP A 308 -6.77 -14.68 10.45
N ASP A 309 -5.55 -14.58 11.02
CA ASP A 309 -4.27 -14.58 10.26
C ASP A 309 -4.35 -13.79 8.95
N MET A 310 -4.77 -12.52 9.04
CA MET A 310 -4.95 -11.68 7.86
C MET A 310 -3.60 -11.33 7.25
N LEU A 311 -3.39 -11.78 6.02
CA LEU A 311 -2.20 -11.49 5.23
C LEU A 311 -2.37 -10.14 4.51
N HIS A 312 -1.42 -9.24 4.73
CA HIS A 312 -1.43 -7.91 4.12
C HIS A 312 -0.13 -7.69 3.35
N PHE A 313 -0.27 -7.31 2.08
CA PHE A 313 0.85 -6.77 1.30
C PHE A 313 0.86 -5.25 1.45
N LEU A 314 2.05 -4.66 1.47
CA LEU A 314 2.21 -3.21 1.54
C LEU A 314 1.55 -2.49 0.35
N HIS A 315 1.52 -3.15 -0.80
CA HIS A 315 0.86 -2.64 -1.99
C HIS A 315 0.41 -3.81 -2.87
N TYR A 316 -0.75 -3.66 -3.51
CA TYR A 316 -1.33 -4.69 -4.36
C TYR A 316 -0.40 -5.13 -5.50
N THR A 317 0.43 -4.23 -6.02
CA THR A 317 1.40 -4.56 -7.08
C THR A 317 2.47 -5.57 -6.66
N PHE A 318 2.72 -5.76 -5.36
CA PHE A 318 3.56 -6.87 -4.91
C PHE A 318 2.86 -8.20 -5.09
N ILE A 319 1.54 -8.27 -4.86
CA ILE A 319 0.74 -9.47 -5.13
C ILE A 319 0.85 -9.81 -6.62
N GLU A 320 0.65 -8.82 -7.50
CA GLU A 320 0.78 -9.00 -8.96
C GLU A 320 2.18 -9.49 -9.36
N TYR A 321 3.23 -8.87 -8.80
CA TYR A 321 4.62 -9.26 -9.08
C TYR A 321 4.91 -10.70 -8.67
N PHE A 322 4.51 -11.11 -7.46
CA PHE A 322 4.78 -12.49 -7.00
C PHE A 322 3.87 -13.51 -7.71
N ALA A 323 2.62 -13.18 -8.00
CA ALA A 323 1.71 -14.09 -8.71
C ALA A 323 2.12 -14.32 -10.18
N ALA A 324 2.78 -13.35 -10.81
CA ALA A 324 3.26 -13.47 -12.19
C ALA A 324 4.58 -14.25 -12.34
N ARG A 325 5.21 -14.65 -11.24
CA ARG A 325 6.49 -15.38 -11.22
C ARG A 325 6.31 -16.87 -11.04
#